data_AF-A0A151RI18-F1
#
_entry.id   AF-A0A151RI18-F1
#
_cell.length_a   1.000
_cell.length_b   1.000
_cell.length_c   1.000
_cell.angle_alpha   90.00
_cell.angle_beta   90.00
_cell.angle_gamma   90.00
#
_symmetry.space_group_name_H-M   'P 1'
#
loop_
_entity.id
_entity.type
_entity.pdbx_description
1 polymer ?
#
loop_
_entity_poly.entity_id
_entity_poly.type
_entity_poly.pdbx_seq_one_letter_code
_entity_poly.pdbx_strand_id
1 'polypeptide(L)' 'MEDTKPMKTPMHPSTTLGLDEESPEVDSTMYRGMVGSLLYLTASRPDIMFSVCVCARFQV' A
#
# COMPACT_ATOMS: atom_id res chain seq x y z
N MET A 1 1.19 19.14 0.99
CA MET A 1 1.83 17.93 1.53
C MET A 1 3.17 18.34 2.11
N GLU A 2 3.21 19.07 3.24
CA GLU A 2 4.46 19.69 3.73
C GLU A 2 4.84 19.35 5.18
N ASP A 3 4.07 18.51 5.87
CA ASP A 3 4.35 18.15 7.28
C ASP A 3 4.37 16.64 7.51
N THR A 4 5.10 15.89 6.69
CA THR A 4 5.28 14.45 6.93
C THR A 4 6.76 14.13 6.97
N LYS A 5 7.23 13.68 8.16
CA LYS A 5 8.63 13.29 8.37
C LYS A 5 8.99 12.22 7.33
N PRO A 6 10.07 12.40 6.54
CA PRO A 6 10.44 11.44 5.52
C PRO A 6 10.74 10.10 6.19
N MET A 7 9.88 9.11 5.96
CA MET A 7 10.01 7.79 6.52
C MET A 7 10.75 6.91 5.52
N LYS A 8 11.92 6.40 5.91
CA LYS A 8 12.78 5.58 5.05
C LYS A 8 12.15 4.24 4.70
N THR A 9 11.26 3.76 5.56
CA THR A 9 10.53 2.49 5.42
C THR A 9 9.03 2.76 5.47
N PRO A 10 8.32 2.68 4.34
CA PRO A 10 6.90 3.04 4.25
C PRO A 10 5.97 2.11 5.04
N MET A 11 6.43 0.90 5.39
CA MET A 11 5.71 -0.03 6.27
C MET A 11 6.72 -0.83 7.09
N HIS A 12 6.38 -1.12 8.35
CA HIS A 12 7.20 -2.00 9.19
C HIS A 12 6.90 -3.47 8.85
N PRO A 13 7.89 -4.38 8.81
CA PRO A 13 7.66 -5.79 8.45
C PRO A 13 6.68 -6.54 9.34
N SER A 14 6.49 -6.08 10.59
CA SER A 14 5.53 -6.66 11.53
C SER A 14 4.11 -6.08 11.42
N THR A 15 3.87 -5.16 10.47
CA THR A 15 2.53 -4.62 10.24
C THR A 15 1.65 -5.71 9.61
N THR A 16 0.58 -6.07 10.30
CA THR A 16 -0.44 -7.02 9.82
C THR A 16 -1.65 -6.24 9.31
N LEU A 17 -2.12 -6.56 8.11
CA LEU A 17 -3.39 -6.05 7.58
C LEU A 17 -4.50 -7.06 7.88
N GLY A 18 -5.67 -6.57 8.28
CA GLY A 18 -6.85 -7.36 8.57
C GLY A 18 -8.10 -6.69 7.98
N LEU A 19 -9.20 -7.44 7.96
CA LEU A 19 -10.51 -6.86 7.65
C LEU A 19 -10.92 -5.97 8.81
N ASP A 20 -11.39 -4.77 8.48
CA ASP A 20 -11.89 -3.79 9.43
C ASP A 20 -13.35 -3.51 9.07
N GLU A 21 -14.27 -3.88 9.98
CA GLU A 21 -15.72 -3.75 9.74
C GLU A 21 -16.21 -2.30 9.83
N GLU A 22 -15.40 -1.40 10.40
CA GLU A 22 -15.72 0.03 10.53
C GLU A 22 -15.18 0.86 9.35
N SER A 23 -14.32 0.28 8.52
CA SER A 23 -13.69 0.99 7.41
C SER A 23 -14.68 1.25 6.26
N PRO A 24 -14.61 2.44 5.62
CA PRO A 24 -15.45 2.73 4.47
C PRO A 24 -15.17 1.75 3.34
N GLU A 25 -16.24 1.32 2.66
CA GLU A 25 -16.14 0.45 1.50
C GLU A 25 -15.31 1.14 0.40
N VAL A 26 -14.20 0.50 0.00
CA VAL A 26 -13.35 0.98 -1.08
C VAL A 26 -13.72 0.23 -2.35
N ASP A 27 -13.92 0.97 -3.44
CA ASP A 27 -14.13 0.36 -4.75
C ASP A 27 -12.94 -0.53 -5.15
N SER A 28 -13.22 -1.79 -5.43
CA SER A 28 -12.21 -2.80 -5.76
C SER A 28 -11.46 -2.46 -7.05
N THR A 29 -12.12 -1.80 -8.01
CA THR A 29 -11.49 -1.37 -9.27
C THR A 29 -10.48 -0.27 -9.01
N MET A 30 -10.84 0.73 -8.21
CA MET A 30 -9.96 1.80 -7.78
C MET A 30 -8.77 1.25 -6.98
N TYR A 31 -9.01 0.34 -6.02
CA TYR A 31 -7.96 -0.28 -5.22
C TYR A 31 -6.94 -1.02 -6.09
N ARG A 32 -7.42 -1.87 -7.01
CA ARG A 32 -6.59 -2.58 -7.98
C ARG A 32 -5.80 -1.64 -8.90
N GLY A 33 -6.42 -0.53 -9.33
CA GLY A 33 -5.75 0.51 -10.13
C GLY A 33 -4.61 1.20 -9.36
N MET A 34 -4.82 1.52 -8.08
CA MET A 34 -3.80 2.10 -7.21
C MET A 34 -2.63 1.14 -7.00
N VAL A 35 -2.91 -0.11 -6.64
CA VAL A 35 -1.88 -1.15 -6.46
C VAL A 35 -1.09 -1.37 -7.75
N GLY A 36 -1.76 -1.43 -8.91
CA GLY A 36 -1.10 -1.55 -10.21
C GLY A 36 -0.16 -0.39 -10.53
N SER A 37 -0.58 0.84 -10.23
CA SER A 37 0.23 2.05 -10.44
C SER A 37 1.45 2.08 -9.52
N LEU A 38 1.29 1.64 -8.27
CA LEU A 38 2.39 1.54 -7.31
C LEU A 38 3.37 0.41 -7.66
N LEU A 39 2.89 -0.69 -8.22
CA LEU A 39 3.74 -1.80 -8.67
C LEU A 39 4.71 -1.36 -9.77
N TYR A 40 4.29 -0.43 -10.64
CA TYR A 40 5.21 0.16 -11.61
C TYR A 40 6.33 0.97 -10.92
N LEU A 41 6.00 1.70 -9.86
CA LEU A 41 6.96 2.50 -9.10
C LEU A 41 7.97 1.65 -8.33
N THR A 42 7.67 0.39 -7.97
CA THR A 42 8.62 -0.45 -7.22
C THR A 42 9.92 -0.70 -7.98
N ALA A 43 9.92 -0.59 -9.31
CA ALA A 43 11.12 -0.74 -10.13
C ALA A 43 12.16 0.37 -9.89
N SER A 44 11.71 1.60 -9.60
CA SER A 44 12.59 2.75 -9.32
C SER A 44 12.70 3.07 -7.84
N ARG A 45 11.72 2.63 -7.04
CA ARG A 45 11.57 2.90 -5.61
C ARG A 45 11.45 1.57 -4.85
N PRO A 46 12.57 0.85 -4.61
CA PRO A 46 12.53 -0.42 -3.88
C PRO A 46 12.12 -0.23 -2.40
N ASP A 47 12.17 1.00 -1.88
CA ASP A 47 11.69 1.37 -0.54
C ASP A 47 10.21 1.04 -0.32
N ILE A 48 9.36 1.17 -1.34
CA ILE A 48 7.92 0.89 -1.23
C ILE A 48 7.54 -0.55 -1.58
N MET A 49 8.49 -1.36 -2.08
CA MET A 49 8.20 -2.68 -2.61
C MET A 49 7.47 -3.58 -1.61
N PHE A 50 7.95 -3.62 -0.36
CA PHE A 50 7.33 -4.44 0.68
C PHE A 50 5.87 -4.05 0.93
N SER A 51 5.60 -2.76 1.13
CA SER A 51 4.26 -2.23 1.36
C SER A 51 3.31 -2.57 0.21
N VAL A 52 3.75 -2.37 -1.04
CA VAL A 52 2.92 -2.63 -2.23
C VAL A 52 2.63 -4.11 -2.39
N CYS A 53 3.61 -4.98 -2.16
CA CYS A 53 3.42 -6.44 -2.22
C CYS A 53 2.43 -6.94 -1.16
N VAL A 54 2.47 -6.37 0.05
CA VAL A 54 1.50 -6.69 1.10
C VAL A 54 0.10 -6.26 0.66
N CYS A 55 -0.09 -5.02 0.19
CA CYS A 55 -1.39 -4.53 -0.29
C CYS A 55 -1.95 -5.38 -1.45
N ALA A 56 -1.11 -5.80 -2.41
CA ALA A 56 -1.55 -6.63 -3.53
C ALA A 56 -2.17 -7.98 -3.10
N ARG A 57 -1.87 -8.48 -1.90
CA ARG A 57 -2.49 -9.69 -1.35
C ARG A 57 -3.95 -9.50 -0.90
N PHE A 58 -4.37 -8.27 -0.66
CA PHE A 58 -5.70 -7.92 -0.16
C PHE A 58 -6.64 -7.41 -1.25
N GLN A 59 -6.28 -7.62 -2.52
CA GLN A 59 -7.06 -7.18 -3.69
C GLN A 59 -8.25 -8.10 -4.02
N VAL A 60 -8.84 -8.77 -3.01
CA VAL A 60 -9.87 -9.82 -3.13
C VAL A 60 -11.22 -9.22 -3.49
#